data_AF-F6QX93-F1
#
_entry.id   AF-F6QX93-F1
#
_cell.length_a   1.000
_cell.length_b   1.000
_cell.length_c   1.000
_cell.angle_alpha   90.00
_cell.angle_beta   90.00
_cell.angle_gamma   90.00
#
_symmetry.space_group_name_H-M   'P 1'
#
loop_
_entity.id
_entity.type
_entity.pdbx_description
1 polymer ?
#
loop_
_entity_poly.entity_id
_entity_poly.type
_entity_poly.pdbx_seq_one_letter_code
_entity_poly.pdbx_strand_id
1 'polypeptide(L)'
;MGKVRGLRARVHQAAVRPKGEAGPGPGPAPPAPEAAPPPASAGRKDWAFVDTNIFARTKIDPSALVQRLELDVRSAASVRRGEAAWSARVAVLMPSAEAKTVLPKKEKMKLRRERWLQKIEAIKLAEQKHREEQRRRATAVVGDLRPLRDALPELLGLETGSRRQARRERSKPRPSELSRMSTAQRQQLLEEERTRFREILASPAYRASPLVAIGQTLARQMQLEGGGQL
;
A
#
# COMPACT_ATOMS: atom_id res chain seq x y z
N MET A 1 22.33 1.18 38.74
CA MET A 1 21.62 -0.01 38.23
C MET A 1 21.12 0.26 36.81
N GLY A 2 21.96 -0.02 35.80
CA GLY A 2 21.67 0.29 34.40
C GLY A 2 20.83 -0.81 33.74
N LYS A 3 19.76 -0.42 33.02
CA LYS A 3 18.92 -1.38 32.27
C LYS A 3 19.65 -1.79 31.00
N VAL A 4 20.11 -3.04 30.96
CA VAL A 4 20.67 -3.67 29.76
C VAL A 4 19.57 -3.75 28.69
N ARG A 5 19.74 -3.03 27.58
CA ARG A 5 18.85 -3.14 26.42
C ARG A 5 19.05 -4.51 25.79
N GLY A 6 18.04 -5.37 25.89
CA GLY A 6 18.01 -6.65 25.19
C GLY A 6 18.22 -6.45 23.69
N LEU A 7 19.23 -7.13 23.14
CA LEU A 7 19.49 -7.19 21.71
C LEU A 7 18.28 -7.89 21.04
N ARG A 8 17.53 -7.15 20.23
CA ARG A 8 16.47 -7.75 19.41
C ARG A 8 17.13 -8.69 18.40
N ALA A 9 16.85 -9.98 18.51
CA ALA A 9 17.26 -10.97 17.53
C ALA A 9 16.66 -10.62 16.16
N ARG A 10 17.51 -10.53 15.13
CA ARG A 10 17.07 -10.35 13.73
C ARG A 10 16.55 -11.70 13.24
N VAL A 11 15.24 -11.82 13.07
CA VAL A 11 14.61 -13.02 12.50
C VAL A 11 14.63 -12.90 10.98
N HIS A 12 15.78 -13.19 10.38
CA HIS A 12 15.83 -13.56 8.96
C HIS A 12 16.58 -14.90 8.89
N GLN A 13 15.87 -15.95 8.49
CA GLN A 13 16.51 -17.21 8.13
C GLN A 13 17.09 -17.07 6.72
N ALA A 14 18.38 -17.36 6.57
CA ALA A 14 19.02 -17.43 5.26
C ALA A 14 18.46 -18.62 4.47
N ALA A 15 18.22 -18.45 3.17
CA ALA A 15 17.71 -19.50 2.32
C ALA A 15 18.67 -20.71 2.25
N VAL A 16 18.11 -21.91 2.40
CA VAL A 16 18.83 -23.17 2.24
C VAL A 16 19.23 -23.33 0.77
N ARG A 17 20.53 -23.34 0.50
CA ARG A 17 21.06 -23.75 -0.81
C ARG A 17 21.19 -25.29 -0.81
N PRO A 18 20.62 -26.01 -1.78
CA PRO A 18 20.86 -27.45 -1.90
C PRO A 18 22.33 -27.68 -2.28
N LYS A 19 22.99 -28.61 -1.57
CA LYS A 19 24.39 -28.98 -1.76
C LYS A 19 24.53 -30.43 -2.18
N GLY A 20 25.26 -30.62 -3.28
CA GLY A 20 25.84 -31.85 -3.82
C GLY A 20 26.22 -31.54 -5.26
N GLU A 21 27.45 -31.65 -5.76
CA GLU A 21 28.64 -32.44 -5.38
C GLU A 21 29.91 -31.65 -5.82
N ALA A 22 30.92 -31.37 -4.97
CA ALA A 22 32.24 -32.05 -4.84
C ALA A 22 32.96 -32.33 -6.19
N GLY A 23 34.18 -31.88 -6.54
CA GLY A 23 35.32 -31.15 -5.93
C GLY A 23 36.41 -30.99 -7.06
N PRO A 24 37.74 -31.04 -6.81
CA PRO A 24 38.66 -30.16 -6.06
C PRO A 24 39.38 -29.10 -6.95
N GLY A 25 40.16 -28.17 -6.34
CA GLY A 25 40.82 -26.99 -6.98
C GLY A 25 41.92 -27.29 -8.03
N PRO A 26 42.74 -26.31 -8.52
CA PRO A 26 43.06 -24.97 -8.00
C PRO A 26 42.73 -23.80 -8.97
N GLY A 27 42.87 -22.55 -8.48
CA GLY A 27 42.44 -21.33 -9.19
C GLY A 27 43.20 -20.96 -10.46
N PRO A 28 42.70 -19.96 -11.19
CA PRO A 28 43.58 -18.87 -11.63
C PRO A 28 42.94 -17.47 -11.51
N ALA A 29 43.82 -16.45 -11.44
CA ALA A 29 43.49 -15.04 -11.37
C ALA A 29 42.80 -14.51 -12.64
N PRO A 30 41.92 -13.48 -12.53
CA PRO A 30 41.38 -12.81 -13.71
C PRO A 30 42.33 -11.68 -14.23
N PRO A 31 42.45 -11.52 -15.57
CA PRO A 31 43.33 -10.54 -16.22
C PRO A 31 42.71 -9.14 -16.37
N ALA A 32 43.57 -8.17 -16.68
CA ALA A 32 43.30 -6.74 -16.85
C ALA A 32 42.30 -6.40 -17.99
N PRO A 33 41.58 -5.25 -17.92
CA PRO A 33 40.70 -4.81 -19.00
C PRO A 33 41.44 -4.00 -20.07
N GLU A 34 41.46 -4.53 -21.29
CA GLU A 34 41.90 -3.86 -22.53
C GLU A 34 40.68 -3.35 -23.34
N ALA A 35 40.98 -2.38 -24.20
CA ALA A 35 40.11 -1.39 -24.82
C ALA A 35 38.99 -1.89 -25.78
N ALA A 36 37.99 -1.01 -25.97
CA ALA A 36 36.89 -1.10 -26.93
C ALA A 36 37.33 -0.86 -28.40
N PRO A 37 36.50 -1.27 -29.40
CA PRO A 37 35.86 -0.29 -30.32
C PRO A 37 34.47 -0.75 -30.86
N PRO A 38 33.86 -0.10 -31.88
CA PRO A 38 33.04 1.13 -31.85
C PRO A 38 31.56 0.89 -32.29
N PRO A 39 30.72 1.94 -32.34
CA PRO A 39 29.86 2.07 -33.53
C PRO A 39 29.94 3.44 -34.21
N ALA A 40 29.76 3.41 -35.54
CA ALA A 40 29.85 4.51 -36.48
C ALA A 40 28.56 5.35 -36.56
N SER A 41 28.77 6.64 -36.90
CA SER A 41 27.89 7.60 -37.62
C SER A 41 26.45 7.81 -37.09
N ALA A 42 25.94 9.02 -36.88
CA ALA A 42 26.21 10.27 -37.57
C ALA A 42 25.76 11.45 -36.69
N GLY A 43 26.41 12.60 -36.91
CA GLY A 43 25.87 13.90 -36.49
C GLY A 43 26.49 14.45 -35.21
N ARG A 44 27.67 15.06 -35.32
CA ARG A 44 27.96 16.21 -34.47
C ARG A 44 28.99 17.14 -35.11
N LYS A 45 28.43 18.24 -35.56
CA LYS A 45 29.02 19.53 -35.89
C LYS A 45 30.33 19.79 -35.15
N ASP A 46 31.31 20.17 -35.96
CA ASP A 46 32.66 20.63 -35.67
C ASP A 46 32.81 21.32 -34.32
N TRP A 47 33.51 20.67 -33.39
CA TRP A 47 34.13 21.29 -32.22
C TRP A 47 35.65 21.18 -32.29
N ALA A 48 36.21 21.18 -33.50
CA ALA A 48 37.64 21.35 -33.67
C ALA A 48 37.95 22.85 -33.67
N PHE A 49 38.80 23.28 -32.73
CA PHE A 49 39.23 24.65 -32.44
C PHE A 49 38.26 25.52 -31.63
N VAL A 50 38.08 25.14 -30.38
CA VAL A 50 37.90 26.16 -29.33
C VAL A 50 39.28 26.39 -28.73
N ASP A 51 39.95 27.47 -29.15
CA ASP A 51 41.28 27.84 -28.66
C ASP A 51 41.35 27.74 -27.13
N THR A 52 42.42 27.11 -26.63
CA THR A 52 42.65 26.78 -25.21
C THR A 52 42.82 28.01 -24.31
N ASN A 53 42.51 29.21 -24.79
CA ASN A 53 42.76 30.48 -24.10
C ASN A 53 41.68 31.56 -24.35
N ILE A 54 40.40 31.17 -24.40
CA ILE A 54 39.28 32.15 -24.46
C ILE A 54 39.34 33.17 -23.31
N PHE A 55 39.77 32.74 -22.12
CA PHE A 55 39.80 33.57 -20.91
C PHE A 55 41.18 34.22 -20.65
N ALA A 56 42.18 34.04 -21.52
CA ALA A 56 43.52 34.59 -21.30
C ALA A 56 43.55 36.13 -21.27
N ARG A 57 42.55 36.79 -21.85
CA ARG A 57 42.41 38.25 -21.84
C ARG A 57 41.45 38.78 -20.78
N THR A 58 40.70 37.91 -20.09
CA THR A 58 39.78 38.35 -19.04
C THR A 58 40.52 38.53 -17.72
N LYS A 59 40.84 39.78 -17.40
CA LYS A 59 41.31 40.16 -16.07
C LYS A 59 40.08 40.38 -15.19
N ILE A 60 39.80 39.45 -14.28
CA ILE A 60 38.72 39.58 -13.29
C ILE A 60 39.38 40.02 -11.98
N ASP A 61 38.99 41.19 -11.48
CA ASP A 61 39.46 41.65 -10.17
C ASP A 61 38.87 40.76 -9.06
N PRO A 62 39.70 40.25 -8.13
CA PRO A 62 39.24 39.33 -7.09
C PRO A 62 38.20 39.98 -6.15
N SER A 63 38.21 41.30 -6.02
CA SER A 63 37.23 42.04 -5.24
C SER A 63 35.81 41.99 -5.84
N ALA A 64 35.69 41.82 -7.17
CA ALA A 64 34.40 41.68 -7.84
C ALA A 64 33.76 40.28 -7.63
N LEU A 65 34.55 39.28 -7.22
CA LEU A 65 34.07 37.95 -6.87
C LEU A 65 33.44 37.90 -5.48
N VAL A 66 33.68 38.92 -4.65
CA VAL A 66 33.08 39.04 -3.32
C VAL A 66 31.76 39.78 -3.47
N GLN A 67 30.76 39.11 -4.02
CA GLN A 67 29.39 39.62 -4.05
C GLN A 67 28.82 39.55 -2.63
N ARG A 68 28.91 40.66 -1.89
CA ARG A 68 28.15 40.82 -0.65
C ARG A 68 26.70 41.08 -1.02
N LEU A 69 25.85 40.07 -0.85
CA LEU A 69 24.41 40.24 -0.93
C LEU A 69 23.98 41.21 0.18
N GLU A 70 23.69 42.45 -0.20
CA GLU A 70 22.91 43.32 0.67
C GLU A 70 21.50 42.73 0.75
N LEU A 71 21.07 42.43 1.98
CA LEU A 71 19.75 41.90 2.26
C LEU A 71 18.71 43.01 2.00
N ASP A 72 18.32 43.18 0.73
CA ASP A 72 17.24 44.08 0.35
C ASP A 72 15.92 43.54 0.94
N VAL A 73 15.20 44.40 1.67
CA VAL A 73 13.93 44.12 2.36
C VAL A 73 12.88 43.55 1.39
N ARG A 74 13.04 43.81 0.08
CA ARG A 74 12.22 43.26 -1.00
C ARG A 74 12.31 41.73 -1.14
N SER A 75 13.48 41.14 -0.87
CA SER A 75 13.69 39.69 -0.91
C SER A 75 12.96 38.96 0.22
N ALA A 76 12.81 39.60 1.39
CA ALA A 76 12.01 39.07 2.48
C ALA A 76 10.49 39.14 2.20
N ALA A 77 10.05 39.97 1.25
CA ALA A 77 8.64 40.08 0.87
C ALA A 77 8.22 38.98 -0.14
N SER A 78 9.12 38.51 -1.01
CA SER A 78 8.82 37.43 -1.96
C SER A 78 8.74 36.06 -1.26
N VAL A 79 9.60 35.80 -0.27
CA VAL A 79 9.52 34.61 0.59
C VAL A 79 8.20 34.59 1.39
N ARG A 80 7.82 35.74 1.98
CA ARG A 80 6.55 35.87 2.71
C ARG A 80 5.31 35.69 1.82
N ARG A 81 5.36 36.01 0.53
CA ARG A 81 4.21 35.84 -0.39
C ARG A 81 3.97 34.37 -0.76
N GLY A 82 5.04 33.59 -0.93
CA GLY A 82 4.95 32.13 -1.11
C GLY A 82 4.45 31.42 0.14
N GLU A 83 4.93 31.84 1.32
CA GLU A 83 4.47 31.32 2.62
C GLU A 83 3.04 31.76 2.94
N ALA A 84 2.62 32.98 2.61
CA ALA A 84 1.27 33.47 2.87
C ALA A 84 0.21 32.76 2.00
N ALA A 85 0.52 32.35 0.77
CA ALA A 85 -0.41 31.60 -0.07
C ALA A 85 -0.59 30.14 0.39
N TRP A 86 0.51 29.48 0.80
CA TRP A 86 0.47 28.16 1.44
C TRP A 86 -0.18 28.24 2.83
N SER A 87 0.14 29.27 3.61
CA SER A 87 -0.44 29.53 4.93
C SER A 87 -1.91 29.89 4.84
N ALA A 88 -2.39 30.60 3.82
CA ALA A 88 -3.80 30.93 3.66
C ALA A 88 -4.62 29.68 3.31
N ARG A 89 -4.13 28.81 2.41
CA ARG A 89 -4.79 27.54 2.10
C ARG A 89 -4.80 26.57 3.30
N VAL A 90 -3.76 26.60 4.14
CA VAL A 90 -3.69 25.79 5.37
C VAL A 90 -4.48 26.42 6.53
N ALA A 91 -4.55 27.74 6.62
CA ALA A 91 -5.31 28.47 7.65
C ALA A 91 -6.82 28.33 7.47
N VAL A 92 -7.31 28.20 6.23
CA VAL A 92 -8.73 27.90 5.97
C VAL A 92 -9.10 26.49 6.44
N LEU A 93 -8.14 25.57 6.59
CA LEU A 93 -8.38 24.19 7.03
C LEU A 93 -8.13 23.96 8.55
N MET A 94 -7.53 24.92 9.26
CA MET A 94 -7.20 24.78 10.69
C MET A 94 -7.14 26.15 11.40
N PRO A 95 -8.15 26.53 12.20
CA PRO A 95 -8.05 27.67 13.09
C PRO A 95 -7.31 27.22 14.37
N SER A 96 -5.98 27.28 14.35
CA SER A 96 -5.19 27.24 15.58
C SER A 96 -4.05 28.23 15.44
N ALA A 97 -4.40 29.49 15.68
CA ALA A 97 -3.47 30.59 15.88
C ALA A 97 -2.86 30.46 17.29
N GLU A 98 -1.99 29.46 17.49
CA GLU A 98 -1.05 29.51 18.60
C GLU A 98 0.24 30.12 18.06
N ALA A 99 0.41 31.41 18.36
CA ALA A 99 1.70 32.09 18.25
C ALA A 99 2.77 31.15 18.79
N LYS A 100 3.89 31.00 18.06
CA LYS A 100 4.98 30.05 18.32
C LYS A 100 5.68 30.35 19.65
N THR A 101 5.00 30.20 20.77
CA THR A 101 5.59 30.16 22.09
C THR A 101 6.44 28.90 22.12
N VAL A 102 7.64 29.00 22.66
CA VAL A 102 8.54 27.85 22.78
C VAL A 102 7.98 26.94 23.88
N LEU A 103 6.98 26.13 23.52
CA LEU A 103 6.34 25.22 24.46
C LEU A 103 7.37 24.21 25.00
N PRO A 104 7.31 23.84 26.29
CA PRO A 104 8.14 22.80 26.87
C PRO A 104 7.95 21.47 26.13
N LYS A 105 9.02 20.65 26.09
CA LYS A 105 9.06 19.37 25.37
C LYS A 105 7.89 18.43 25.72
N LYS A 106 7.43 18.46 26.98
CA LYS A 106 6.28 17.68 27.47
C LYS A 106 4.98 18.07 26.78
N GLU A 107 4.70 19.36 26.66
CA GLU A 107 3.48 19.88 25.98
C GLU A 107 3.53 19.61 24.48
N LYS A 108 4.68 19.82 23.84
CA LYS A 108 4.86 19.46 22.42
C LYS A 108 4.64 17.96 22.15
N MET A 109 4.96 17.09 23.09
CA MET A 109 4.69 15.65 22.97
C MET A 109 3.20 15.33 23.13
N LYS A 110 2.52 15.97 24.08
CA LYS A 110 1.07 15.84 24.27
C LYS A 110 0.30 16.31 23.03
N LEU A 111 0.60 17.50 22.54
CA LEU A 111 -0.01 18.04 21.31
C LEU A 111 0.21 17.14 20.10
N ARG A 112 1.40 16.53 19.96
CA ARG A 112 1.64 15.55 18.89
C ARG A 112 0.75 14.32 19.02
N ARG A 113 0.57 13.79 20.22
CA ARG A 113 -0.31 12.65 20.49
C ARG A 113 -1.77 13.01 20.22
N GLU A 114 -2.22 14.17 20.70
CA GLU A 114 -3.60 14.65 20.51
C GLU A 114 -3.90 14.89 19.03
N ARG A 115 -3.01 15.57 18.30
CA ARG A 115 -3.14 15.75 16.85
C ARG A 115 -3.17 14.41 16.10
N TRP A 116 -2.39 13.42 16.55
CA TRP A 116 -2.44 12.09 15.96
C TRP A 116 -3.76 11.37 16.26
N LEU A 117 -4.26 11.42 17.49
CA LEU A 117 -5.56 10.85 17.86
C LEU A 117 -6.70 11.52 17.07
N GLN A 118 -6.71 12.85 17.00
CA GLN A 118 -7.66 13.62 16.19
C GLN A 118 -7.60 13.20 14.72
N LYS A 119 -6.40 12.99 14.16
CA LYS A 119 -6.25 12.50 12.78
C LYS A 119 -6.85 11.10 12.61
N ILE A 120 -6.61 10.19 13.56
CA ILE A 120 -7.18 8.84 13.53
C ILE A 120 -8.71 8.89 13.59
N GLU A 121 -9.27 9.70 14.49
CA GLU A 121 -10.71 9.88 14.64
C GLU A 121 -11.34 10.50 13.40
N ALA A 122 -10.72 11.52 12.82
CA ALA A 122 -11.16 12.14 11.57
C ALA A 122 -11.19 11.12 10.41
N ILE A 123 -10.17 10.26 10.28
CA ILE A 123 -10.14 9.20 9.27
C ILE A 123 -11.28 8.20 9.50
N LYS A 124 -11.48 7.73 10.74
CA LYS A 124 -12.57 6.80 11.09
C LYS A 124 -13.94 7.39 10.76
N LEU A 125 -14.18 8.66 11.12
CA LEU A 125 -15.43 9.34 10.82
C LEU A 125 -15.64 9.51 9.31
N ALA A 126 -14.60 9.87 8.57
CA ALA A 126 -14.66 9.98 7.11
C ALA A 126 -14.95 8.63 6.44
N GLU A 127 -14.29 7.55 6.88
CA GLU A 127 -14.54 6.18 6.40
C GLU A 127 -15.97 5.71 6.69
N GLN A 128 -16.49 6.02 7.89
CA GLN A 128 -17.87 5.71 8.24
C GLN A 128 -18.85 6.45 7.33
N LYS A 129 -18.68 7.76 7.15
CA LYS A 129 -19.50 8.57 6.22
C LYS A 129 -19.44 8.01 4.81
N HIS A 130 -18.24 7.71 4.30
CA HIS A 130 -18.07 7.16 2.97
C HIS A 130 -18.77 5.80 2.80
N ARG A 131 -18.64 4.90 3.77
CA ARG A 131 -19.32 3.59 3.75
C ARG A 131 -20.83 3.75 3.80
N GLU A 132 -21.32 4.71 4.58
CA GLU A 132 -22.74 5.03 4.61
C GLU A 132 -23.24 5.60 3.30
N GLU A 133 -22.49 6.50 2.66
CA GLU A 133 -22.79 7.05 1.33
C GLU A 133 -22.79 5.97 0.26
N GLN A 134 -21.86 5.01 0.31
CA GLN A 134 -21.90 3.85 -0.59
C GLN A 134 -23.18 3.03 -0.37
N ARG A 135 -23.60 2.83 0.89
CA ARG A 135 -24.87 2.15 1.19
C ARG A 135 -26.08 2.93 0.67
N ARG A 136 -26.07 4.26 0.79
CA ARG A 136 -27.10 5.19 0.24
C ARG A 136 -27.24 5.01 -1.27
N ARG A 137 -26.11 5.12 -1.98
CA ARG A 137 -26.03 4.93 -3.44
C ARG A 137 -26.52 3.54 -3.86
N ALA A 138 -26.30 2.51 -3.05
CA ALA A 138 -26.81 1.16 -3.31
C ALA A 138 -28.32 1.02 -3.09
N THR A 139 -28.93 1.86 -2.26
CA THR A 139 -30.38 1.88 -1.98
C THR A 139 -31.15 2.90 -2.80
N ALA A 140 -30.59 3.38 -3.93
CA ALA A 140 -31.17 4.46 -4.74
C ALA A 140 -32.62 4.25 -5.21
N VAL A 141 -33.10 2.99 -5.27
CA VAL A 141 -34.47 2.64 -5.69
C VAL A 141 -35.54 3.11 -4.68
N VAL A 142 -35.18 3.29 -3.41
CA VAL A 142 -36.00 3.99 -2.41
C VAL A 142 -35.19 5.22 -2.02
N GLY A 143 -35.53 6.39 -2.58
CA GLY A 143 -34.74 7.62 -2.47
C GLY A 143 -34.19 7.86 -1.06
N ASP A 144 -32.90 8.20 -0.97
CA ASP A 144 -32.21 8.39 0.31
C ASP A 144 -32.92 9.45 1.16
N LEU A 145 -33.47 9.07 2.32
CA LEU A 145 -34.18 9.99 3.22
C LEU A 145 -33.26 10.84 4.11
N ARG A 146 -31.94 10.61 4.06
CA ARG A 146 -30.97 11.26 4.93
C ARG A 146 -30.84 12.78 4.70
N PRO A 147 -30.87 13.32 3.46
CA PRO A 147 -30.92 14.76 3.24
C PRO A 147 -32.11 15.46 3.93
N LEU A 148 -33.27 14.77 4.03
CA LEU A 148 -34.43 15.30 4.74
C LEU A 148 -34.20 15.34 6.26
N ARG A 149 -33.50 14.34 6.81
CA ARG A 149 -33.13 14.29 8.23
C ARG A 149 -32.14 15.40 8.60
N ASP A 150 -31.17 15.65 7.73
CA ASP A 150 -30.16 16.70 7.94
C ASP A 150 -30.79 18.11 7.82
N ALA A 151 -31.81 18.27 6.97
CA ALA A 151 -32.53 19.54 6.80
C ALA A 151 -33.60 19.79 7.88
N LEU A 152 -34.13 18.76 8.54
CA LEU A 152 -35.25 18.85 9.49
C LEU A 152 -34.95 18.07 10.79
N PRO A 153 -34.20 18.65 11.74
CA PRO A 153 -33.83 18.00 13.01
C PRO A 153 -35.02 17.58 13.88
N GLU A 154 -36.19 18.21 13.70
CA GLU A 154 -37.41 17.96 14.46
C GLU A 154 -38.01 16.56 14.20
N LEU A 155 -37.68 15.93 13.07
CA LEU A 155 -38.15 14.59 12.71
C LEU A 155 -37.50 13.46 13.54
N LEU A 156 -36.41 13.75 14.26
CA LEU A 156 -35.67 12.74 15.04
C LEU A 156 -36.52 12.12 16.16
N GLY A 157 -37.48 12.88 16.71
CA GLY A 157 -38.37 12.43 17.77
C GLY A 157 -39.43 11.41 17.31
N LEU A 158 -39.77 11.39 16.02
CA LEU A 158 -40.90 10.62 15.48
C LEU A 158 -40.50 9.23 14.94
N GLU A 159 -39.21 8.96 14.72
CA GLU A 159 -38.74 7.73 14.06
C GLU A 159 -38.57 6.50 14.99
N THR A 160 -38.74 6.65 16.30
CA THR A 160 -38.46 5.57 17.27
C THR A 160 -39.34 4.32 17.10
N GLY A 161 -40.43 4.39 16.35
CA GLY A 161 -41.35 3.26 16.10
C GLY A 161 -41.07 2.37 14.88
N SER A 162 -40.24 2.80 13.91
CA SER A 162 -40.19 2.16 12.57
C SER A 162 -39.05 1.14 12.36
N ARG A 163 -38.20 0.90 13.38
CA ARG A 163 -37.01 0.04 13.23
C ARG A 163 -37.28 -1.44 13.50
N ARG A 164 -38.28 -2.02 12.83
CA ARG A 164 -38.42 -3.48 12.76
C ARG A 164 -38.76 -3.82 11.33
N GLN A 165 -37.78 -4.26 10.55
CA GLN A 165 -37.93 -5.42 9.66
C GLN A 165 -36.69 -5.71 8.80
N ALA A 166 -36.50 -7.03 8.62
CA ALA A 166 -35.80 -7.69 7.53
C ALA A 166 -34.26 -7.60 7.48
N ARG A 167 -33.61 -8.15 8.51
CA ARG A 167 -32.33 -8.85 8.30
C ARG A 167 -32.62 -10.18 7.59
N ARG A 168 -32.91 -10.14 6.28
CA ARG A 168 -32.89 -11.35 5.45
C ARG A 168 -31.44 -11.81 5.33
N GLU A 169 -31.13 -12.94 5.96
CA GLU A 169 -29.87 -13.66 5.78
C GLU A 169 -29.81 -14.15 4.34
N ARG A 170 -29.22 -13.34 3.46
CA ARG A 170 -28.78 -13.83 2.16
C ARG A 170 -27.60 -14.75 2.43
N SER A 171 -27.82 -16.07 2.41
CA SER A 171 -26.75 -17.05 2.36
C SER A 171 -25.98 -16.76 1.07
N LYS A 172 -24.78 -16.20 1.19
CA LYS A 172 -23.93 -16.04 0.01
C LYS A 172 -23.51 -17.44 -0.41
N PRO A 173 -23.56 -17.77 -1.71
CA PRO A 173 -23.01 -19.03 -2.18
C PRO A 173 -21.56 -19.14 -1.73
N ARG A 174 -21.12 -20.36 -1.39
CA ARG A 174 -19.72 -20.63 -1.00
C ARG A 174 -18.83 -20.03 -2.11
N PRO A 175 -17.84 -19.17 -1.77
CA PRO A 175 -16.87 -18.72 -2.75
C PRO A 175 -16.16 -19.96 -3.31
N SER A 176 -16.34 -20.26 -4.60
CA SER A 176 -15.69 -21.40 -5.25
C SER A 176 -14.18 -21.19 -5.37
N GLU A 177 -13.73 -19.93 -5.36
CA GLU A 177 -12.32 -19.56 -5.46
C GLU A 177 -11.65 -19.46 -4.08
N LEU A 178 -10.64 -20.31 -3.84
CA LEU A 178 -9.85 -20.34 -2.60
C LEU A 178 -9.22 -18.97 -2.22
N SER A 179 -8.90 -18.15 -3.23
CA SER A 179 -8.31 -16.81 -3.05
C SER A 179 -9.26 -15.83 -2.34
N ARG A 180 -10.58 -16.01 -2.52
CA ARG A 180 -11.62 -15.15 -1.92
C ARG A 180 -12.01 -15.60 -0.52
N MET A 181 -11.60 -16.81 -0.11
CA MET A 181 -11.99 -17.41 1.16
C MET A 181 -11.15 -16.90 2.33
N SER A 182 -11.80 -16.82 3.50
CA SER A 182 -11.12 -16.66 4.78
C SER A 182 -10.21 -17.86 5.07
N THR A 183 -9.18 -17.66 5.89
CA THR A 183 -8.25 -18.73 6.31
C THR A 183 -8.98 -19.88 7.01
N ALA A 184 -9.96 -19.58 7.87
CA ALA A 184 -10.76 -20.59 8.56
C ALA A 184 -11.61 -21.42 7.59
N GLN A 185 -12.20 -20.78 6.57
CA GLN A 185 -12.97 -21.48 5.54
C GLN A 185 -12.07 -22.41 4.70
N ARG A 186 -10.84 -21.99 4.39
CA ARG A 186 -9.85 -22.84 3.72
C ARG A 186 -9.47 -24.05 4.56
N GLN A 187 -9.29 -23.88 5.87
CA GLN A 187 -9.00 -24.98 6.78
C GLN A 187 -10.14 -26.00 6.81
N GLN A 188 -11.40 -25.55 6.88
CA GLN A 188 -12.56 -26.44 6.84
C GLN A 188 -12.63 -27.26 5.55
N LEU A 189 -12.38 -26.65 4.38
CA LEU A 189 -12.33 -27.40 3.12
C LEU A 189 -11.23 -28.47 3.12
N LEU A 190 -10.05 -28.16 3.66
CA LEU A 190 -8.96 -29.15 3.77
C LEU A 190 -9.33 -30.30 4.71
N GLU A 191 -10.10 -30.04 5.76
CA GLU A 191 -10.62 -31.07 6.65
C GLU A 191 -11.66 -31.95 5.94
N GLU A 192 -12.62 -31.35 5.22
CA GLU A 192 -13.61 -32.05 4.38
C GLU A 192 -12.92 -32.94 3.31
N GLU A 193 -11.89 -32.42 2.65
CA GLU A 193 -11.10 -33.17 1.66
C GLU A 193 -10.34 -34.32 2.34
N ARG A 194 -9.71 -34.08 3.50
CA ARG A 194 -9.01 -35.12 4.27
C ARG A 194 -9.92 -36.28 4.65
N THR A 195 -11.16 -36.01 5.05
CA THR A 195 -12.12 -37.09 5.38
C THR A 195 -12.53 -37.86 4.13
N ARG A 196 -12.85 -37.17 3.02
CA ARG A 196 -13.16 -37.81 1.74
C ARG A 196 -12.02 -38.71 1.25
N PHE A 197 -10.77 -38.24 1.33
CA PHE A 197 -9.62 -39.05 0.94
C PHE A 197 -9.45 -40.29 1.82
N ARG A 198 -9.65 -40.17 3.14
CA ARG A 198 -9.60 -41.32 4.04
C ARG A 198 -10.65 -42.37 3.68
N GLU A 199 -11.86 -41.94 3.33
CA GLU A 199 -12.93 -42.84 2.89
C GLU A 199 -12.57 -43.57 1.59
N ILE A 200 -12.02 -42.85 0.60
CA ILE A 200 -11.55 -43.46 -0.66
C ILE A 200 -10.47 -44.51 -0.39
N LEU A 201 -9.50 -44.20 0.45
CA LEU A 201 -8.42 -45.12 0.82
C LEU A 201 -8.91 -46.32 1.66
N ALA A 202 -10.05 -46.18 2.35
CA ALA A 202 -10.71 -47.28 3.05
C ALA A 202 -11.52 -48.17 2.09
N SER A 203 -11.92 -47.67 0.92
CA SER A 203 -12.73 -48.43 -0.03
C SER A 203 -11.96 -49.62 -0.65
N PRO A 204 -12.49 -50.85 -0.60
CA PRO A 204 -11.82 -52.03 -1.15
C PRO A 204 -11.59 -51.94 -2.66
N ALA A 205 -12.54 -51.33 -3.40
CA ALA A 205 -12.44 -51.16 -4.84
C ALA A 205 -11.24 -50.29 -5.26
N TYR A 206 -10.95 -49.22 -4.50
CA TYR A 206 -9.78 -48.39 -4.74
C TYR A 206 -8.47 -49.13 -4.41
N ARG A 207 -8.47 -49.96 -3.36
CA ARG A 207 -7.28 -50.77 -3.00
C ARG A 207 -6.99 -51.87 -4.01
N ALA A 208 -8.01 -52.50 -4.58
CA ALA A 208 -7.84 -53.56 -5.57
C ALA A 208 -7.36 -52.99 -6.92
N SER A 209 -7.97 -51.90 -7.39
CA SER A 209 -7.65 -51.31 -8.70
C SER A 209 -7.85 -49.78 -8.69
N PRO A 210 -6.82 -48.99 -8.30
CA PRO A 210 -6.97 -47.55 -8.08
C PRO A 210 -7.30 -46.78 -9.36
N LEU A 211 -6.62 -47.09 -10.48
CA LEU A 211 -6.83 -46.39 -11.75
C LEU A 211 -8.25 -46.57 -12.30
N VAL A 212 -8.81 -47.78 -12.17
CA VAL A 212 -10.18 -48.08 -12.61
C VAL A 212 -11.20 -47.37 -11.72
N ALA A 213 -11.00 -47.39 -10.40
CA ALA A 213 -11.88 -46.70 -9.45
C ALA A 213 -11.91 -45.18 -9.72
N ILE A 214 -10.75 -44.57 -9.98
CA ILE A 214 -10.63 -43.15 -10.34
C ILE A 214 -11.37 -42.87 -11.66
N GLY A 215 -11.16 -43.71 -12.69
CA GLY A 215 -11.84 -43.58 -13.98
C GLY A 215 -13.37 -43.62 -13.84
N GLN A 216 -13.90 -44.51 -13.01
CA GLN A 216 -15.35 -44.59 -12.74
C GLN A 216 -15.87 -43.36 -12.00
N THR A 217 -15.13 -42.83 -11.01
CA THR A 217 -15.53 -41.61 -10.31
C THR A 217 -15.57 -40.39 -11.23
N LEU A 218 -14.57 -40.24 -12.11
CA LEU A 218 -14.52 -39.16 -13.08
C LEU A 218 -15.66 -39.26 -14.10
N ALA A 219 -15.93 -40.47 -14.62
CA ALA A 219 -17.05 -40.71 -15.52
C ALA A 219 -18.40 -40.32 -14.89
N ARG A 220 -18.61 -40.68 -13.61
CA ARG A 220 -19.80 -40.25 -12.85
C ARG A 220 -19.89 -38.73 -12.68
N GLN A 221 -18.77 -38.06 -12.38
CA GLN A 221 -18.73 -36.60 -12.25
C GLN A 221 -19.07 -35.90 -13.58
N MET A 222 -18.49 -36.36 -14.69
CA MET A 222 -18.76 -35.78 -16.01
C MET A 222 -20.24 -35.92 -16.42
N GLN A 223 -20.89 -37.04 -16.09
CA GLN A 223 -22.33 -37.22 -16.34
C GLN A 223 -23.19 -36.25 -15.52
N LEU A 224 -22.82 -36.00 -14.25
CA LEU A 224 -23.56 -35.10 -13.37
C LEU A 224 -23.39 -33.62 -13.75
N GLU A 225 -22.18 -33.20 -14.14
CA GLU A 225 -21.93 -31.82 -14.60
C GLU A 225 -22.42 -31.56 -16.03
N GLY A 226 -22.39 -32.57 -16.90
CA GLY A 226 -22.92 -32.49 -18.26
C GLY A 226 -24.45 -32.48 -18.33
N GLY A 227 -25.13 -33.11 -17.37
CA GLY A 227 -26.60 -33.14 -17.29
C GLY A 227 -27.25 -31.85 -16.75
N GLY A 228 -26.46 -30.88 -16.26
CA GLY A 228 -26.94 -29.60 -15.74
C GLY A 228 -26.90 -28.44 -16.75
N GLN A 229 -26.53 -28.69 -18.00
CA GLN A 229 -26.34 -27.69 -19.06
C GLN A 229 -27.36 -27.79 -20.21
N LEU A 230 -28.45 -28.54 -20.05
CA LEU A 230 -29.59 -28.59 -20.96
C LEU A 230 -30.82 -27.94 -20.32
#